data_AF-A0A6I1NFE3-F1
#
_entry.id   AF-A0A6I1NFE3-F1
#
_cell.length_a   1.000
_cell.length_b   1.000
_cell.length_c   1.000
_cell.angle_alpha   90.00
_cell.angle_beta   90.00
_cell.angle_gamma   90.00
#
_symmetry.space_group_name_H-M   'P 1'
#
loop_
_entity.id
_entity.type
_entity.pdbx_description
1 polymer ?
#
loop_
_entity_poly.entity_id
_entity_poly.type
_entity_poly.pdbx_seq_one_letter_code
_entity_poly.pdbx_strand_id
1 'polypeptide(L)' 'MRPLLDKINAFISRVVNLYSELPVCVSCSGVISQVEQKFPGVKVNVTTGKR' A
#
# COMPACT_ATOMS: atom_id res chain seq x y z
N MET A 1 -22.05 -13.84 9.92
CA MET A 1 -20.59 -14.00 9.72
C MET A 1 -20.37 -14.40 8.26
N ARG A 2 -19.45 -13.76 7.51
CA ARG A 2 -19.22 -14.01 6.07
C ARG A 2 -17.87 -14.73 5.85
N PRO A 3 -17.77 -16.03 6.21
CA PRO A 3 -16.50 -16.75 6.26
C PRO A 3 -15.76 -16.85 4.92
N LEU A 4 -16.48 -16.72 3.80
CA LEU A 4 -15.89 -16.72 2.46
C LEU A 4 -15.10 -15.43 2.18
N LEU A 5 -15.59 -14.28 2.66
CA LEU A 5 -14.90 -12.99 2.50
C LEU A 5 -13.61 -12.95 3.33
N ASP A 6 -13.65 -13.52 4.54
CA ASP A 6 -12.46 -13.64 5.39
C ASP A 6 -11.39 -14.55 4.75
N LYS A 7 -11.81 -15.64 4.09
CA LYS A 7 -10.90 -16.53 3.34
C LYS A 7 -10.29 -15.87 2.10
N ILE A 8 -11.07 -15.11 1.35
CA ILE A 8 -10.59 -14.36 0.17
C ILE A 8 -9.62 -13.25 0.62
N ASN A 9 -9.92 -12.54 1.71
CA ASN A 9 -9.06 -11.50 2.28
C ASN A 9 -7.71 -12.01 2.81
N ALA A 10 -7.58 -13.31 3.08
CA ALA A 10 -6.32 -13.94 3.44
C ALA A 10 -5.43 -14.23 2.21
N PHE A 11 -6.02 -14.32 1.01
CA PHE A 11 -5.32 -14.60 -0.24
C PHE A 11 -5.00 -13.37 -1.08
N ILE A 12 -5.69 -12.25 -0.86
CA ILE A 12 -5.43 -11.01 -1.59
C ILE A 12 -4.07 -10.45 -1.14
N SER A 13 -3.15 -10.29 -2.11
CA SER A 13 -1.91 -9.56 -1.88
C SER A 13 -2.22 -8.13 -1.46
N ARG A 14 -1.76 -7.76 -0.27
CA ARG A 14 -1.97 -6.43 0.31
C ARG A 14 -0.82 -5.47 0.01
N VAL A 15 0.05 -5.82 -0.94
CA VAL A 15 1.19 -4.98 -1.34
C VAL A 15 0.80 -4.17 -2.57
N VAL A 16 0.86 -2.85 -2.44
CA VAL A 16 0.68 -1.89 -3.53
C VAL A 16 2.07 -1.43 -3.97
N ASN A 17 2.47 -1.77 -5.20
CA ASN A 17 3.73 -1.31 -5.77
C ASN A 17 3.47 -0.14 -6.72
N LEU A 18 4.11 0.99 -6.45
CA LEU A 18 3.99 2.23 -7.23
C LEU A 18 5.37 2.62 -7.75
N TYR A 19 5.40 3.09 -8.99
CA TYR A 19 6.56 3.81 -9.52
C TYR A 19 6.20 5.29 -9.61
N SER A 20 7.10 6.15 -9.15
CA SER A 20 6.99 7.59 -9.33
C SER A 20 8.22 8.14 -10.03
N GLU A 21 8.02 9.02 -11.00
CA GLU A 21 9.12 9.70 -11.69
C GLU A 21 9.87 10.68 -10.76
N LEU A 22 9.22 11.09 -9.66
CA LEU A 22 9.76 12.01 -8.68
C LEU A 22 9.96 11.31 -7.33
N PRO A 23 10.93 11.76 -6.51
CA PRO A 23 11.08 11.27 -5.15
C PRO A 23 9.82 11.55 -4.32
N VAL A 24 9.49 10.62 -3.42
CA VAL A 24 8.37 10.77 -2.51
C VAL A 24 8.61 11.99 -1.61
N CYS A 25 7.67 12.92 -1.62
CA CYS A 25 7.71 14.11 -0.79
C CYS A 25 7.35 13.82 0.68
N VAL A 26 7.67 14.72 1.62
CA VAL A 26 7.38 14.50 3.05
C VAL A 26 5.88 14.33 3.31
N SER A 27 5.04 15.17 2.69
CA SER A 27 3.58 15.03 2.79
C SER A 27 3.08 13.73 2.16
N CYS A 28 3.67 13.31 1.04
CA CYS A 28 3.39 12.05 0.35
C CYS A 28 3.69 10.85 1.28
N SER A 29 4.81 10.89 1.99
CA SER A 29 5.19 9.87 2.98
C SER A 29 4.17 9.77 4.12
N GLY A 30 3.69 10.92 4.61
CA GLY A 30 2.65 10.97 5.63
C GLY A 30 1.32 10.35 5.17
N VAL A 31 0.94 10.52 3.90
CA VAL A 31 -0.25 9.87 3.34
C VAL A 31 -0.07 8.36 3.25
N ILE A 32 1.10 7.90 2.81
CA ILE A 32 1.42 6.46 2.76
C ILE A 32 1.29 5.84 4.15
N SER A 33 1.88 6.45 5.18
CA SER A 33 1.76 5.95 6.56
C SER A 33 0.31 5.91 7.05
N GLN A 34 -0.50 6.92 6.72
CA GLN A 34 -1.93 6.91 7.08
C GLN A 34 -2.70 5.76 6.42
N VAL A 35 -2.38 5.43 5.17
CA VAL A 35 -2.99 4.30 4.46
C VAL A 35 -2.62 2.97 5.12
N GLU A 36 -1.34 2.76 5.41
CA GLU A 36 -0.88 1.53 6.07
C GLU A 36 -1.45 1.36 7.49
N GLN A 37 -1.62 2.46 8.23
CA GLN A 37 -2.28 2.45 9.54
C GLN A 37 -3.78 2.16 9.44
N LYS A 38 -4.45 2.73 8.42
CA LYS A 38 -5.90 2.56 8.24
C LYS A 38 -6.27 1.16 7.77
N PHE A 39 -5.43 0.54 6.95
CA PHE A 39 -5.66 -0.77 6.36
C PHE A 39 -4.62 -1.77 6.84
N PRO A 40 -4.86 -2.45 7.98
CA PRO A 40 -3.87 -3.35 8.57
C PRO A 40 -3.48 -4.46 7.58
N GLY A 41 -2.18 -4.67 7.42
CA GLY A 41 -1.61 -5.63 6.47
C GLY A 41 -1.40 -5.08 5.07
N VAL A 42 -1.84 -3.86 4.75
CA VAL A 42 -1.46 -3.18 3.51
C VAL A 42 -0.03 -2.63 3.63
N LYS A 43 0.77 -2.82 2.58
CA LYS A 43 2.08 -2.18 2.42
C LYS A 43 2.15 -1.43 1.11
N VAL A 44 2.71 -0.24 1.12
CA VAL A 44 2.90 0.58 -0.08
C VAL A 44 4.39 0.70 -0.38
N ASN A 45 4.83 0.05 -1.46
CA ASN A 45 6.20 0.18 -1.95
C ASN A 45 6.22 1.22 -3.05
N VAL A 46 7.00 2.29 -2.89
CA VAL A 46 7.20 3.29 -3.93
C VAL A 46 8.64 3.24 -4.41
N THR A 47 8.84 3.02 -5.71
CA THR A 47 10.15 3.12 -6.35
C THR A 47 10.22 4.41 -7.17
N THR A 48 11.42 4.96 -7.31
CA THR A 48 11.65 6.22 -8.01
C THR A 48 12.89 6.16 -8.87
N GLY A 49 12.88 6.78 -10.05
CA GLY A 49 14.02 6.85 -10.94
C GLY A 49 13.75 7.73 -12.17
N LYS A 50 14.82 8.15 -12.86
CA LYS A 50 14.73 8.67 -14.24
C LYS A 50 14.98 7.49 -15.18
N ARG A 51 14.09 7.29 -16.16
CA ARG A 51 14.41 6.48 -17.34
C ARG A 51 15.50 7.14 -18.17
#